data_AF-A0A238BM02-F1
#
_entry.id   AF-A0A238BM02-F1
#
_cell.length_a   1.000
_cell.length_b   1.000
_cell.length_c   1.000
_cell.angle_alpha   90.00
_cell.angle_beta   90.00
_cell.angle_gamma   90.00
#
_symmetry.space_group_name_H-M   'P 1'
#
loop_
_entity.id
_entity.type
_entity.pdbx_description
1 polymer ?
#
loop_
_entity_poly.entity_id
_entity_poly.type
_entity_poly.pdbx_seq_one_letter_code
_entity_poly.pdbx_strand_id
1 'polypeptide(L)'
;MSKVNSCIGKIRTIAGVNPNFRSDIDRLAQIAQYDAIDKMLRNKMFVMCTEDEISAMTIFLDEESASIQIIQLIAQNMTNDERNYNLPHYQYEMLRKSYNKIMNKFANSNLKVNIAQFLNTLIPNDSNKMRTYGMVSEEDKLTAFINKKMAATNFTDNDKREIEQYLKGLFMSLKLD
;
A
#
# COMPACT_ATOMS: atom_id res chain seq x y z
N MET A 1 0.24 7.51 -15.58
CA MET A 1 0.21 7.44 -14.11
C MET A 1 1.61 7.10 -13.61
N SER A 2 2.12 7.73 -12.55
CA SER A 2 3.45 7.36 -12.02
C SER A 2 3.41 5.97 -11.40
N LYS A 3 4.53 5.24 -11.45
CA LYS A 3 4.67 3.89 -10.86
C LYS A 3 4.38 3.90 -9.36
N VAL A 4 4.83 4.93 -8.65
CA VAL A 4 4.51 5.19 -7.24
C VAL A 4 3.00 5.31 -7.02
N ASN A 5 2.30 6.12 -7.81
CA ASN A 5 0.85 6.29 -7.65
C ASN A 5 0.09 5.00 -7.99
N SER A 6 0.58 4.22 -8.95
CA SER A 6 0.00 2.91 -9.28
C SER A 6 0.12 1.94 -8.11
N CYS A 7 1.32 1.82 -7.52
CA CYS A 7 1.55 0.96 -6.36
C CYS A 7 0.72 1.39 -5.14
N ILE A 8 0.76 2.68 -4.79
CA ILE A 8 -0.02 3.22 -3.68
C ILE A 8 -1.52 3.04 -3.93
N GLY A 9 -1.98 3.24 -5.17
CA GLY A 9 -3.36 2.99 -5.56
C GLY A 9 -3.79 1.55 -5.29
N LYS A 10 -2.92 0.57 -5.58
CA LYS A 10 -3.14 -0.85 -5.25
C LYS A 10 -3.14 -1.11 -3.75
N ILE A 11 -2.19 -0.55 -2.99
CA ILE A 11 -2.14 -0.75 -1.53
C ILE A 11 -3.38 -0.14 -0.86
N ARG A 12 -3.83 1.03 -1.32
CA ARG A 12 -5.00 1.72 -0.77
C ARG A 12 -6.27 0.89 -0.87
N THR A 13 -6.44 0.05 -1.90
CA THR A 13 -7.66 -0.77 -2.02
C THR A 13 -7.76 -1.82 -0.91
N ILE A 14 -6.65 -2.18 -0.25
CA ILE A 14 -6.67 -3.02 0.95
C ILE A 14 -7.57 -2.42 2.02
N ALA A 15 -7.52 -1.09 2.23
CA ALA A 15 -8.38 -0.41 3.19
C ALA A 15 -9.89 -0.52 2.87
N GLY A 16 -10.24 -0.83 1.61
CA GLY A 16 -11.61 -1.11 1.19
C GLY A 16 -12.07 -2.54 1.45
N VAL A 17 -11.14 -3.50 1.60
CA VAL A 17 -11.46 -4.92 1.80
C VAL A 17 -11.11 -5.45 3.19
N ASN A 18 -10.18 -4.81 3.89
CA ASN A 18 -9.66 -5.18 5.20
C ASN A 18 -9.87 -4.01 6.19
N PRO A 19 -10.87 -4.10 7.10
CA PRO A 19 -11.13 -3.08 8.11
C PRO A 19 -9.97 -2.87 9.09
N ASN A 20 -9.19 -3.91 9.41
CA ASN A 20 -8.07 -3.81 10.34
C ASN A 20 -6.97 -2.94 9.72
N PHE A 21 -6.61 -3.21 8.47
CA PHE A 21 -5.64 -2.39 7.73
C PHE A 21 -6.06 -0.91 7.67
N ARG A 22 -7.36 -0.64 7.42
CA ARG A 22 -7.90 0.72 7.43
C ARG A 22 -7.76 1.38 8.80
N SER A 23 -8.15 0.68 9.86
CA SER A 23 -8.05 1.19 11.22
C SER A 23 -6.61 1.50 11.61
N ASP A 24 -5.67 0.63 11.22
CA ASP A 24 -4.26 0.84 11.53
C ASP A 24 -3.68 2.03 10.77
N ILE A 25 -3.92 2.15 9.46
CA ILE A 25 -3.39 3.29 8.72
C ILE A 25 -3.99 4.61 9.20
N ASP A 26 -5.29 4.64 9.53
CA ASP A 26 -5.96 5.82 10.07
C ASP A 26 -5.36 6.20 11.44
N ARG A 27 -5.15 5.21 12.33
CA ARG A 27 -4.53 5.43 13.64
C ARG A 27 -3.10 5.93 13.51
N LEU A 28 -2.28 5.28 12.68
CA LEU A 28 -0.87 5.65 12.47
C LEU A 28 -0.75 7.05 11.85
N ALA A 29 -1.67 7.40 10.96
CA ALA A 29 -1.76 8.74 10.38
C ALA A 29 -2.12 9.79 11.43
N GLN A 30 -3.08 9.52 12.32
CA GLN A 30 -3.48 10.46 13.38
C GLN A 30 -2.32 10.79 14.34
N ILE A 31 -1.48 9.81 14.67
CA ILE A 31 -0.33 9.99 15.57
C ILE A 31 0.98 10.27 14.83
N ALA A 32 0.92 10.50 13.51
CA ALA A 32 2.07 10.77 12.64
C ALA A 32 3.24 9.76 12.79
N GLN A 33 2.94 8.47 13.02
CA GLN A 33 3.95 7.42 13.17
C GLN A 33 4.49 6.97 11.80
N TYR A 34 5.38 7.78 11.23
CA TYR A 34 5.94 7.53 9.90
C TYR A 34 6.61 6.15 9.77
N ASP A 35 7.46 5.75 10.73
CA ASP A 35 8.19 4.48 10.64
C ASP A 35 7.27 3.28 10.46
N ALA A 36 6.12 3.31 11.15
CA ALA A 36 5.12 2.26 11.05
C ALA A 36 4.38 2.32 9.70
N ILE A 37 4.10 3.52 9.18
CA ILE A 37 3.49 3.71 7.85
C ILE A 37 4.45 3.23 6.76
N ASP A 38 5.72 3.64 6.81
CA ASP A 38 6.76 3.20 5.86
C ASP A 38 6.89 1.68 5.85
N LYS A 39 7.04 1.07 7.03
CA LYS A 39 7.09 -0.39 7.17
C LYS A 39 5.84 -1.06 6.62
N MET A 40 4.65 -0.52 6.89
CA MET A 40 3.40 -1.05 6.39
C MET A 40 3.32 -0.97 4.86
N LEU A 41 3.70 0.17 4.27
CA LEU A 41 3.73 0.36 2.82
C LEU A 41 4.74 -0.58 2.14
N ARG A 42 5.95 -0.73 2.72
CA ARG A 42 6.97 -1.67 2.21
C ARG A 42 6.51 -3.12 2.27
N ASN A 43 5.87 -3.53 3.36
CA ASN A 43 5.35 -4.89 3.47
C ASN A 43 4.28 -5.17 2.41
N LYS A 44 3.35 -4.23 2.18
CA LYS A 44 2.27 -4.44 1.21
C LYS A 44 2.73 -4.26 -0.24
N MET A 45 3.76 -3.44 -0.54
CA MET A 45 4.21 -3.25 -1.93
C MET A 45 4.77 -4.54 -2.56
N PHE A 46 5.48 -5.38 -1.79
CA PHE A 46 6.01 -6.66 -2.30
C PHE A 46 4.92 -7.67 -2.65
N VAL A 47 3.74 -7.52 -2.05
CA VAL A 47 2.60 -8.39 -2.29
C VAL A 47 1.73 -7.89 -3.44
N MET A 48 1.63 -6.56 -3.60
CA MET A 48 0.62 -5.93 -4.47
C MET A 48 1.17 -5.36 -5.77
N CYS A 49 2.45 -4.98 -5.81
CA CYS A 49 3.01 -4.15 -6.86
C CYS A 49 3.95 -4.95 -7.77
N THR A 50 4.13 -4.47 -9.00
CA THR A 50 5.12 -5.05 -9.93
C THR A 50 6.54 -4.66 -9.51
N GLU A 51 7.57 -5.36 -10.00
CA GLU A 51 8.98 -5.05 -9.67
C GLU A 51 9.37 -3.61 -10.00
N ASP A 52 8.88 -3.11 -11.13
CA ASP A 52 9.02 -1.73 -11.60
C ASP A 52 8.39 -0.72 -10.62
N GLU A 53 7.22 -1.07 -10.09
CA GLU A 53 6.51 -0.27 -9.11
C GLU A 53 7.19 -0.30 -7.74
N ILE A 54 7.66 -1.48 -7.31
CA ILE A 54 8.42 -1.69 -6.08
C ILE A 54 9.71 -0.87 -6.13
N SER A 55 10.44 -0.88 -7.25
CA SER A 55 11.67 -0.11 -7.41
C SER A 55 11.41 1.39 -7.29
N ALA A 56 10.38 1.90 -7.98
CA ALA A 56 10.01 3.31 -7.90
C ALA A 56 9.48 3.71 -6.51
N MET A 57 8.71 2.84 -5.86
CA MET A 57 8.19 3.04 -4.51
C MET A 57 9.30 3.02 -3.46
N THR A 58 10.30 2.14 -3.62
CA THR A 58 11.47 2.05 -2.75
C THR A 58 12.27 3.35 -2.81
N ILE A 59 12.61 3.84 -4.01
CA ILE A 59 13.31 5.13 -4.18
C ILE A 59 12.52 6.27 -3.52
N PHE A 60 11.20 6.32 -3.77
CA PHE A 60 10.35 7.34 -3.17
C PHE A 60 10.33 7.27 -1.64
N LEU A 61 10.15 6.08 -1.06
CA LEU A 61 10.13 5.91 0.39
C LEU A 61 11.50 6.15 1.02
N ASP A 62 12.60 5.80 0.34
CA ASP A 62 13.96 6.03 0.81
C ASP A 62 14.27 7.53 0.89
N GLU A 63 13.88 8.30 -0.15
CA GLU A 63 13.96 9.78 -0.15
C GLU A 63 13.22 10.40 1.04
N GLU A 64 12.03 9.88 1.37
CA GLU A 64 11.24 10.38 2.49
C GLU A 64 11.76 9.86 3.85
N SER A 65 12.37 8.67 3.89
CA SER A 65 12.89 8.03 5.11
C SER A 65 14.12 8.74 5.68
N ALA A 66 14.90 9.41 4.82
CA ALA A 66 16.08 10.17 5.22
C ALA A 66 15.73 11.24 6.26
N SER A 67 14.56 11.88 6.12
CA SER A 67 14.03 12.85 7.08
C SER A 67 13.79 12.24 8.47
N ILE A 68 13.39 10.96 8.53
CA ILE A 68 13.09 10.27 9.79
C ILE A 68 14.38 9.78 10.46
N GLN A 69 15.32 9.23 9.69
CA GLN A 69 16.60 8.76 10.23
C GLN A 69 17.39 9.88 10.89
N ILE A 70 17.40 11.08 10.28
CA ILE A 70 18.02 12.28 10.87
C ILE A 70 17.44 12.58 12.26
N ILE A 71 16.14 12.38 12.43
CA ILE A 71 15.45 12.74 13.67
C ILE A 71 15.56 11.66 14.73
N GLN A 72 15.57 10.38 14.36
CA GLN A 72 15.91 9.30 15.28
C GLN A 72 17.33 9.47 15.82
N LEU A 73 18.30 9.80 14.95
CA LEU A 73 19.69 10.08 15.36
C LEU A 73 19.79 11.26 16.33
N ILE A 74 19.01 12.30 16.10
CA ILE A 74 18.98 13.47 16.99
C ILE A 74 18.30 13.15 18.31
N ALA A 75 17.15 12.48 18.30
CA ALA A 75 16.44 12.06 19.51
C ALA A 75 17.24 11.07 20.38
N GLN A 76 18.07 10.22 19.77
CA GLN A 76 19.01 9.32 20.45
C GLN A 76 20.15 10.06 21.14
N ASN A 77 20.60 11.18 20.57
CA ASN A 77 21.66 12.01 21.13
C ASN A 77 21.18 13.08 22.13
N MET A 78 19.87 13.26 22.25
CA MET A 78 19.25 14.21 23.18
C MET A 78 19.07 13.59 24.57
N THR A 79 19.36 14.38 25.61
CA THR A 79 18.97 14.10 26.99
C THR A 79 17.44 14.12 27.16
N ASN A 80 16.92 13.53 28.24
CA ASN A 80 15.47 13.47 28.49
C ASN A 80 14.81 14.87 28.54
N ASP A 81 15.52 15.89 29.03
CA ASP A 81 15.02 17.27 29.09
C ASP A 81 15.01 17.94 27.71
N GLU A 82 16.03 17.69 26.88
CA GLU A 82 16.08 18.18 25.50
C GLU A 82 14.99 17.53 24.64
N ARG A 83 14.75 16.23 24.84
CA ARG A 83 13.75 15.46 24.08
C ARG A 83 12.33 15.99 24.26
N ASN A 84 12.03 16.59 25.42
CA ASN A 84 10.76 17.27 25.70
C ASN A 84 10.65 18.67 25.09
N TYR A 85 11.76 19.29 24.68
CA TYR A 85 11.81 20.75 24.48
C TYR A 85 12.17 21.29 23.11
N ASN A 86 12.43 20.48 22.07
CA ASN A 86 12.24 20.84 20.65
C ASN A 86 13.06 19.89 19.75
N LEU A 87 12.39 19.22 18.81
CA LEU A 87 13.04 19.08 17.51
C LEU A 87 13.22 20.49 16.96
N PRO A 88 14.44 20.90 16.54
CA PRO A 88 14.63 22.18 15.87
C PRO A 88 13.54 22.35 14.81
N HIS A 89 12.85 23.50 14.81
CA HIS A 89 11.63 23.73 14.00
C HIS A 89 11.76 23.23 12.55
N TYR A 90 12.95 23.44 11.95
CA TYR A 90 13.30 22.93 10.62
C TYR A 90 13.17 21.41 10.46
N GLN A 91 13.58 20.62 11.45
CA GLN A 91 13.51 19.15 11.41
C GLN A 91 12.07 18.66 11.57
N TYR A 92 11.29 19.29 12.44
CA TYR A 92 9.86 19.02 12.53
C TYR A 92 9.14 19.32 11.21
N GLU A 93 9.48 20.44 10.56
CA GLU A 93 8.94 20.79 9.25
C GLU A 93 9.37 19.81 8.14
N MET A 94 10.58 19.26 8.20
CA MET A 94 11.00 18.18 7.28
C MET A 94 10.15 16.91 7.45
N LEU A 95 9.91 16.45 8.69
CA LEU A 95 9.01 15.32 8.94
C LEU A 95 7.62 15.57 8.42
N ARG A 96 7.07 16.73 8.80
CA ARG A 96 5.72 17.11 8.43
C ARG A 96 5.58 17.16 6.91
N LYS A 97 6.57 17.68 6.20
CA LYS A 97 6.61 17.71 4.74
C LYS A 97 6.67 16.30 4.13
N SER A 98 7.56 15.44 4.61
CA SER A 98 7.69 14.06 4.12
C SER A 98 6.43 13.24 4.40
N TYR A 99 5.91 13.33 5.62
CA TYR A 99 4.64 12.73 6.01
C TYR A 99 3.48 13.20 5.12
N ASN A 100 3.33 14.51 4.94
CA ASN A 100 2.29 15.07 4.07
C ASN A 100 2.45 14.59 2.63
N LYS A 101 3.68 14.44 2.13
CA LYS A 101 3.93 13.95 0.77
C LYS A 101 3.50 12.50 0.60
N ILE A 102 3.79 11.62 1.55
CA ILE A 102 3.31 10.22 1.53
C ILE A 102 1.78 10.18 1.64
N MET A 103 1.21 10.86 2.63
CA MET A 103 -0.24 10.80 2.86
C MET A 103 -1.03 11.43 1.73
N ASN A 104 -0.53 12.51 1.12
CA ASN A 104 -1.14 13.09 -0.08
C ASN A 104 -1.08 12.10 -1.25
N LYS A 105 0.02 11.37 -1.43
CA LYS A 105 0.05 10.31 -2.45
C LYS A 105 -0.92 9.19 -2.10
N PHE A 106 -1.01 8.77 -0.83
CA PHE A 106 -1.95 7.75 -0.39
C PHE A 106 -3.39 8.15 -0.67
N ALA A 107 -3.80 9.36 -0.32
CA ALA A 107 -5.15 9.86 -0.52
C ALA A 107 -5.53 10.08 -1.99
N ASN A 108 -4.56 10.46 -2.84
CA ASN A 108 -4.84 10.88 -4.22
C ASN A 108 -4.43 9.85 -5.28
N SER A 109 -3.80 8.75 -4.88
CA SER A 109 -3.45 7.68 -5.81
C SER A 109 -4.68 6.86 -6.16
N ASN A 110 -4.79 6.53 -7.45
CA ASN A 110 -5.87 5.75 -8.03
C ASN A 110 -5.33 4.43 -8.53
N LEU A 111 -6.22 3.44 -8.57
CA LEU A 111 -5.92 2.15 -9.13
C LEU A 111 -5.63 2.27 -10.64
N LYS A 112 -4.72 1.45 -11.15
CA LYS A 112 -4.40 1.39 -12.57
C LYS A 112 -5.67 1.08 -13.38
N VAL A 113 -5.84 1.78 -14.50
CA VAL A 113 -7.06 1.75 -15.32
C VAL A 113 -7.49 0.32 -15.66
N ASN A 114 -6.57 -0.53 -16.11
CA ASN A 114 -6.90 -1.90 -16.52
C ASN A 114 -7.38 -2.76 -15.34
N ILE A 115 -6.80 -2.57 -14.15
CA ILE A 115 -7.26 -3.25 -12.93
C ILE A 115 -8.63 -2.72 -12.52
N ALA A 116 -8.84 -1.41 -12.54
CA ALA A 116 -10.13 -0.81 -12.25
C ALA A 116 -11.22 -1.28 -13.24
N GLN A 117 -10.89 -1.35 -14.53
CA GLN A 117 -11.76 -1.89 -15.57
C GLN A 117 -12.11 -3.34 -15.27
N PHE A 118 -11.14 -4.19 -14.93
CA PHE A 118 -11.42 -5.58 -14.54
C PHE A 118 -12.34 -5.65 -13.32
N LEU A 119 -12.05 -4.89 -12.27
CA LEU A 119 -12.89 -4.86 -11.06
C LEU A 119 -14.34 -4.46 -11.36
N ASN A 120 -14.55 -3.53 -12.29
CA ASN A 120 -15.89 -3.10 -12.71
C ASN A 120 -16.66 -4.19 -13.49
N THR A 121 -15.98 -5.23 -14.00
CA THR A 121 -16.65 -6.39 -14.62
C THR A 121 -17.15 -7.40 -13.59
N LEU A 122 -16.70 -7.30 -12.34
CA LEU A 122 -17.05 -8.24 -11.29
C LEU A 122 -18.41 -7.89 -10.69
N ILE A 123 -19.29 -8.89 -10.57
CA ILE A 123 -20.54 -8.72 -9.82
C ILE A 123 -20.28 -8.91 -8.32
N PRO A 124 -21.16 -8.43 -7.42
CA PRO A 124 -20.96 -8.56 -5.97
C PRO A 124 -20.66 -10.00 -5.49
N ASN A 125 -21.29 -11.00 -6.12
CA ASN A 125 -21.04 -12.41 -5.79
C ASN A 125 -19.61 -12.88 -6.13
N ASP A 126 -18.98 -12.29 -7.14
CA ASP A 126 -17.60 -12.62 -7.51
C ASP A 126 -16.62 -12.14 -6.45
N SER A 127 -16.79 -10.90 -5.96
CA SER A 127 -15.99 -10.33 -4.88
C SER A 127 -16.13 -11.13 -3.58
N ASN A 128 -17.34 -11.59 -3.24
CA ASN A 128 -17.57 -12.44 -2.07
C ASN A 128 -16.86 -13.79 -2.18
N LYS A 129 -16.86 -14.41 -3.37
CA LYS A 129 -16.14 -15.67 -3.61
C LYS A 129 -14.63 -15.50 -3.47
N MET A 130 -14.05 -14.46 -4.08
CA MET A 130 -12.62 -14.21 -3.96
C MET A 130 -12.21 -13.91 -2.52
N ARG A 131 -13.03 -13.16 -1.77
CA ARG A 131 -12.83 -12.95 -0.33
C ARG A 131 -12.85 -14.27 0.43
N THR A 132 -13.81 -15.15 0.15
CA THR A 132 -13.91 -16.47 0.78
C THR A 132 -12.64 -17.28 0.53
N TYR A 133 -12.21 -17.41 -0.73
CA TYR A 133 -10.98 -18.14 -1.07
C TYR A 133 -9.74 -17.55 -0.38
N GLY A 134 -9.62 -16.21 -0.33
CA GLY A 134 -8.54 -15.54 0.37
C GLY A 134 -8.50 -15.84 1.88
N MET A 135 -9.66 -15.77 2.55
CA MET A 135 -9.79 -16.05 3.99
C MET A 135 -9.41 -17.49 4.36
N VAL A 136 -9.69 -18.46 3.48
CA VAL A 136 -9.31 -19.87 3.70
C VAL A 136 -8.01 -20.29 3.00
N SER A 137 -7.26 -19.34 2.42
CA SER A 137 -6.00 -19.58 1.69
C SER A 137 -6.07 -20.57 0.53
N GLU A 138 -7.21 -20.62 -0.16
CA GLU A 138 -7.39 -21.45 -1.35
C GLU A 138 -6.86 -20.72 -2.60
N GLU A 139 -5.55 -20.51 -2.66
CA GLU A 139 -4.88 -19.73 -3.71
C GLU A 139 -5.14 -20.28 -5.12
N ASP A 140 -5.14 -21.60 -5.29
CA ASP A 140 -5.42 -22.24 -6.58
C ASP A 140 -6.84 -21.94 -7.06
N LYS A 141 -7.82 -21.97 -6.14
CA LYS A 141 -9.22 -21.67 -6.48
C LYS A 141 -9.40 -20.19 -6.78
N LEU A 142 -8.72 -19.31 -6.04
CA LEU A 142 -8.69 -17.88 -6.32
C LEU A 142 -8.12 -17.62 -7.72
N THR A 143 -6.95 -18.19 -8.02
CA THR A 143 -6.25 -18.02 -9.30
C THR A 143 -7.09 -18.56 -10.47
N ALA A 144 -7.65 -19.77 -10.33
CA ALA A 144 -8.54 -20.35 -11.34
C ALA A 144 -9.80 -19.48 -11.58
N PHE A 145 -10.37 -18.92 -10.51
CA PHE A 145 -11.53 -18.04 -10.60
C PHE A 145 -11.21 -16.73 -11.32
N ILE A 146 -10.09 -16.08 -10.98
CA ILE A 146 -9.62 -14.86 -11.63
C ILE A 146 -9.37 -15.13 -13.12
N ASN A 147 -8.66 -16.20 -13.46
CA ASN A 147 -8.35 -16.56 -14.85
C ASN A 147 -9.62 -16.84 -15.68
N LYS A 148 -10.60 -17.52 -15.09
CA LYS A 148 -11.92 -17.71 -15.74
C LYS A 148 -12.62 -16.39 -16.04
N LYS A 149 -12.54 -15.41 -15.14
CA LYS A 149 -13.15 -14.07 -15.34
C LYS A 149 -12.37 -13.24 -16.36
N MET A 150 -11.04 -13.31 -16.33
CA MET A 150 -10.18 -12.60 -17.28
C MET A 150 -10.29 -13.16 -18.71
N ALA A 151 -10.67 -14.42 -18.90
CA ALA A 151 -10.84 -15.01 -20.23
C ALA A 151 -11.87 -14.27 -21.11
N ALA A 152 -12.83 -13.57 -20.50
CA ALA A 152 -13.84 -12.78 -21.22
C ALA A 152 -13.38 -11.34 -21.54
N THR A 153 -12.10 -11.01 -21.31
CA THR A 153 -11.57 -9.65 -21.46
C THR A 153 -10.53 -9.56 -22.57
N ASN A 154 -10.41 -8.38 -23.16
CA ASN A 154 -9.43 -8.08 -24.21
C ASN A 154 -8.10 -7.54 -23.64
N PHE A 155 -7.76 -7.91 -22.40
CA PHE A 155 -6.51 -7.51 -21.76
C PHE A 155 -5.30 -8.20 -22.38
N THR A 156 -4.18 -7.50 -22.45
CA THR A 156 -2.90 -8.09 -22.87
C THR A 156 -2.41 -9.10 -21.83
N ASP A 157 -1.46 -9.97 -22.20
CA ASP A 157 -0.90 -10.93 -21.24
C ASP A 157 -0.18 -10.23 -20.07
N ASN A 158 0.40 -9.06 -20.31
CA ASN A 158 0.97 -8.23 -19.26
C ASN A 158 -0.10 -7.72 -18.29
N ASP A 159 -1.21 -7.22 -18.82
CA ASP A 159 -2.33 -6.77 -18.00
C ASP A 159 -2.92 -7.91 -17.18
N LYS A 160 -3.13 -9.08 -17.79
CA LYS A 160 -3.65 -10.26 -17.10
C LYS A 160 -2.76 -10.70 -15.95
N ARG A 161 -1.43 -10.77 -16.17
CA ARG A 161 -0.47 -11.12 -15.11
C ARG A 161 -0.50 -10.13 -13.96
N GLU A 162 -0.54 -8.83 -14.28
CA GLU A 162 -0.58 -7.78 -13.25
C GLU A 162 -1.91 -7.78 -12.47
N ILE A 163 -3.04 -7.98 -13.15
CA ILE A 163 -4.36 -8.10 -12.52
C ILE A 163 -4.39 -9.32 -11.61
N GLU A 164 -3.90 -10.47 -12.07
CA GLU A 164 -3.82 -11.69 -11.28
C GLU A 164 -2.98 -11.46 -10.01
N GLN A 165 -1.75 -10.96 -10.17
CA GLN A 165 -0.85 -10.67 -9.06
C GLN A 165 -1.51 -9.72 -8.05
N TYR A 166 -2.12 -8.64 -8.53
CA TYR A 166 -2.81 -7.68 -7.68
C TYR A 166 -3.97 -8.31 -6.89
N LEU A 167 -4.85 -9.09 -7.53
CA LEU A 167 -6.00 -9.70 -6.87
C LEU A 167 -5.59 -10.79 -5.89
N LYS A 168 -4.58 -11.59 -6.26
CA LYS A 168 -3.97 -12.56 -5.34
C LYS A 168 -3.43 -11.83 -4.11
N GLY A 169 -2.63 -10.80 -4.30
CA GLY A 169 -2.11 -9.99 -3.19
C GLY A 169 -3.23 -9.42 -2.31
N LEU A 170 -4.27 -8.85 -2.94
CA LEU A 170 -5.39 -8.23 -2.24
C LEU A 170 -6.12 -9.23 -1.34
N PHE A 171 -6.54 -10.37 -1.89
CA PHE A 171 -7.38 -11.31 -1.16
C PHE A 171 -6.59 -12.25 -0.25
N MET A 172 -5.36 -12.61 -0.60
CA MET A 172 -4.50 -13.44 0.28
C MET A 172 -3.99 -12.64 1.49
N SER A 173 -3.90 -11.30 1.37
CA SER A 173 -3.55 -10.45 2.51
C SER A 173 -4.60 -10.41 3.62
N LEU A 174 -5.82 -10.92 3.38
CA LEU A 174 -6.91 -10.93 4.36
C LEU A 174 -6.70 -11.90 5.52
N LYS A 175 -5.83 -12.90 5.36
CA LYS A 175 -5.49 -13.85 6.43
C LYS A 175 -4.35 -13.35 7.32
N LEU A 176 -3.51 -12.46 6.80
CA LEU A 176 -2.23 -12.09 7.42
C LEU A 176 -2.37 -11.06 8.55
N ASP A 177 -3.60 -10.59 8.84
CA ASP A 177 -3.90 -9.60 9.89
C ASP A 177 -4.92 -10.16 10.89
#